data_AF-A0A7H4MZ17-F1
#
_entry.id   AF-A0A7H4MZ17-F1
#
_cell.length_a   1.000
_cell.length_b   1.000
_cell.length_c   1.000
_cell.angle_alpha   90.00
_cell.angle_beta   90.00
_cell.angle_gamma   90.00
#
_symmetry.space_group_name_H-M   'P 1'
#
loop_
_entity.id
_entity.type
_entity.pdbx_description
1 polymer ?
#
loop_
_entity_poly.entity_id
_entity_poly.type
_entity_poly.pdbx_seq_one_letter_code
_entity_poly.pdbx_strand_id
1 'polypeptide(L)'
;MVYISHRMEEVWQLANRVTVFRDGTWIGTEILGNVSTTDIVRMMVGRQIVDLYQHEPRTPGKVLLEVRDLAGSATGPVSFEVNAGEVVSMSGLVGSGRTEVARLLFGADPRTQGSVRIDGRTSNPVDPTAAIADGIGMVTEDRKNSGTVSRAFG
;
A
#
# COMPACT_ATOMS: atom_id res chain seq x y z
N MET A 1 -26.93 -13.97 -14.62
CA MET A 1 -25.75 -13.07 -14.62
C MET A 1 -24.79 -13.57 -13.56
N VAL A 2 -23.51 -13.69 -13.89
CA VAL A 2 -22.45 -14.00 -12.91
C VAL A 2 -21.58 -12.76 -12.81
N TYR A 3 -21.44 -12.24 -11.60
CA TYR A 3 -20.66 -11.03 -11.32
C TYR A 3 -19.59 -11.36 -10.28
N ILE A 4 -18.34 -11.02 -10.58
CA ILE A 4 -17.19 -11.29 -9.72
C ILE A 4 -16.75 -9.96 -9.12
N SER A 5 -16.92 -9.81 -7.80
CA SER A 5 -16.48 -8.62 -7.08
C SER A 5 -16.06 -8.99 -5.66
N HIS A 6 -15.16 -8.18 -5.11
CA HIS A 6 -14.78 -8.20 -3.69
C HIS A 6 -15.33 -6.95 -2.96
N ARG A 7 -16.06 -6.07 -3.66
CA ARG A 7 -16.66 -4.86 -3.11
C ARG A 7 -18.06 -5.21 -2.60
N MET A 8 -18.20 -5.24 -1.28
CA MET A 8 -19.42 -5.77 -0.66
C MET A 8 -20.68 -4.97 -1.01
N GLU A 9 -20.56 -3.65 -1.20
CA GLU A 9 -21.68 -2.79 -1.58
C GLU A 9 -22.27 -3.20 -2.94
N GLU A 10 -21.43 -3.52 -3.92
CA GLU A 10 -21.87 -4.00 -5.23
C GLU A 10 -22.51 -5.39 -5.13
N VAL A 11 -21.92 -6.29 -4.33
CA VAL A 11 -22.48 -7.63 -4.11
C VAL A 11 -23.89 -7.51 -3.52
N TRP A 12 -24.11 -6.57 -2.59
CA TRP A 12 -25.39 -6.39 -1.91
C TRP A 12 -26.46 -5.76 -2.79
N GLN A 13 -26.07 -4.86 -3.69
CA GLN A 13 -27.00 -4.21 -4.60
C GLN A 13 -27.42 -5.12 -5.76
N LEU A 14 -26.54 -6.03 -6.18
CA LEU A 14 -26.69 -6.73 -7.48
C LEU A 14 -27.00 -8.23 -7.37
N ALA A 15 -26.71 -8.89 -6.24
CA ALA A 15 -26.79 -10.34 -6.15
C ALA A 15 -27.89 -10.85 -5.21
N ASN A 16 -28.51 -11.98 -5.58
CA ASN A 16 -29.40 -12.75 -4.71
C ASN A 16 -28.68 -13.91 -4.01
N ARG A 17 -27.55 -14.36 -4.57
CA ARG A 17 -26.75 -15.48 -4.09
C ARG A 17 -25.28 -15.18 -4.28
N VAL A 18 -24.47 -15.46 -3.27
CA VAL A 18 -23.02 -15.34 -3.31
C VAL A 18 -22.37 -16.72 -3.34
N THR A 19 -21.22 -16.86 -3.99
CA THR A 19 -20.37 -18.05 -3.88
C THR A 19 -18.96 -17.57 -3.63
N VAL A 20 -18.33 -18.09 -2.57
CA VAL A 20 -16.99 -17.68 -2.16
C VAL A 20 -16.01 -18.78 -2.51
N PHE A 21 -14.94 -18.40 -3.20
CA PHE A 21 -13.75 -19.20 -3.41
C PHE A 21 -12.59 -18.58 -2.64
N ARG A 22 -11.76 -19.41 -2.01
CA ARG A 22 -10.55 -19.01 -1.31
C ARG A 22 -9.47 -20.05 -1.56
N ASP A 23 -8.25 -19.60 -1.82
CA ASP A 23 -7.09 -20.47 -2.08
C ASP A 23 -7.34 -21.51 -3.19
N GLY A 24 -8.08 -21.12 -4.23
CA GLY A 24 -8.46 -22.00 -5.35
C GLY A 24 -9.54 -23.03 -5.01
N THR A 25 -10.10 -23.01 -3.80
CA THR A 25 -11.10 -23.96 -3.32
C THR A 25 -12.46 -23.29 -3.10
N TRP A 26 -13.54 -24.05 -3.27
CA TRP A 26 -14.89 -23.61 -2.94
C TRP A 26 -15.09 -23.62 -1.43
N ILE A 27 -15.48 -22.48 -0.87
CA ILE A 27 -15.73 -22.31 0.57
C ILE A 27 -17.21 -22.47 0.89
N GLY A 28 -18.10 -21.96 0.03
CA GLY A 28 -19.53 -22.08 0.22
C GLY A 28 -20.35 -21.18 -0.71
N THR A 29 -21.65 -21.41 -0.70
CA THR A 29 -22.64 -20.67 -1.49
C THR A 29 -23.81 -20.30 -0.60
N GLU A 30 -24.11 -19.02 -0.49
CA GLU A 30 -25.11 -18.51 0.45
C GLU A 30 -26.13 -17.60 -0.25
N ILE A 31 -27.38 -17.62 0.24
CA ILE A 31 -28.43 -16.69 -0.21
C ILE A 31 -28.27 -15.39 0.57
N LEU A 32 -28.14 -14.27 -0.13
CA LEU A 32 -27.75 -12.98 0.45
C LEU A 32 -28.61 -12.55 1.66
N GLY A 33 -29.91 -12.87 1.64
CA GLY A 33 -30.84 -12.54 2.73
C GLY A 33 -30.62 -13.31 4.04
N ASN A 34 -29.79 -14.37 4.03
CA ASN A 34 -29.57 -15.25 5.18
C ASN A 34 -28.16 -15.11 5.79
N VAL A 35 -27.34 -14.19 5.27
CA VAL A 35 -25.92 -14.08 5.59
C VAL A 35 -25.57 -12.61 5.83
N SER A 36 -24.74 -12.34 6.85
CA SER A 36 -24.23 -11.00 7.10
C SER A 36 -22.96 -10.71 6.28
N THR A 37 -22.63 -9.43 6.15
CA THR A 37 -21.33 -8.99 5.58
C THR A 37 -20.15 -9.68 6.28
N THR A 38 -20.21 -9.79 7.61
CA THR A 38 -19.16 -10.40 8.42
C THR A 38 -18.95 -11.87 8.06
N ASP A 39 -20.02 -12.61 7.77
CA ASP A 39 -19.91 -14.03 7.41
C ASP A 39 -19.25 -14.21 6.04
N ILE A 40 -19.61 -13.39 5.04
CA ILE A 40 -18.93 -13.42 3.75
C ILE A 40 -17.46 -13.07 3.89
N VAL A 41 -17.13 -12.00 4.61
CA VAL A 41 -15.73 -11.61 4.83
C VAL A 41 -14.96 -12.74 5.50
N ARG A 42 -15.58 -13.44 6.46
CA ARG A 42 -15.00 -14.62 7.10
C ARG A 42 -14.79 -15.76 6.10
N MET A 43 -15.72 -16.00 5.18
CA MET A 43 -15.53 -16.97 4.11
C MET A 43 -14.36 -16.58 3.19
N MET A 44 -14.24 -15.29 2.84
CA MET A 44 -13.20 -14.77 1.95
C MET A 44 -11.80 -14.79 2.56
N VAL A 45 -11.66 -14.44 3.85
CA VAL A 45 -10.36 -14.25 4.52
C VAL A 45 -9.98 -15.43 5.42
N GLY A 46 -10.94 -16.25 5.84
CA GLY A 46 -10.71 -17.47 6.64
C GLY A 46 -10.46 -17.27 8.14
N ARG A 47 -10.63 -16.05 8.65
CA ARG A 47 -10.45 -15.68 10.06
C ARG A 47 -11.46 -14.62 10.49
N GLN A 48 -11.61 -14.37 11.79
CA GLN A 48 -12.55 -13.35 12.25
C GLN A 48 -12.00 -11.94 11.99
N ILE A 49 -12.89 -10.98 11.72
CA ILE A 49 -12.51 -9.59 11.46
C ILE A 49 -11.79 -8.97 12.65
N VAL A 50 -12.18 -9.33 13.88
CA VAL A 50 -11.52 -8.84 15.10
C VAL A 50 -10.04 -9.21 15.17
N ASP A 51 -9.63 -10.31 14.53
CA ASP A 51 -8.22 -10.74 14.49
C ASP A 51 -7.39 -9.87 13.53
N LEU A 52 -8.03 -9.14 12.61
CA LEU A 52 -7.35 -8.29 11.62
C LEU A 52 -6.94 -6.92 12.17
N TYR A 53 -7.61 -6.45 13.23
CA TYR A 53 -7.49 -5.07 13.73
C TYR A 53 -6.89 -4.96 15.13
N GLN A 54 -6.43 -6.06 15.73
CA GLN A 54 -5.67 -6.01 16.98
C GLN A 54 -4.21 -5.64 16.67
N HIS A 55 -3.91 -4.35 16.81
CA HIS A 55 -2.53 -3.88 16.91
C HIS A 55 -2.23 -3.54 18.36
N GLU A 56 -1.20 -4.16 18.93
CA GLU A 56 -0.69 -3.71 20.22
C GLU A 56 -0.22 -2.25 20.09
N PRO A 57 -0.51 -1.39 21.08
CA PRO A 57 0.02 -0.03 21.11
C PRO A 57 1.54 -0.08 21.07
N ARG A 58 2.15 0.54 20.06
CA ARG A 58 3.61 0.62 19.93
C ARG A 58 4.09 1.95 20.47
N THR A 59 5.16 1.94 21.26
CA THR A 59 5.89 3.15 21.62
C THR A 59 6.84 3.50 20.47
N PRO A 60 6.71 4.69 19.84
CA PRO A 60 7.62 5.11 18.78
C PRO A 60 9.07 5.14 19.29
N GLY A 61 10.00 4.56 18.52
CA GLY A 61 11.43 4.64 18.82
C GLY A 61 12.07 5.92 18.25
N LYS A 62 13.38 5.88 17.95
CA LYS A 62 14.08 6.99 17.30
C LYS A 62 13.52 7.29 15.90
N VAL A 63 13.66 8.53 15.42
CA VAL A 63 13.40 8.89 14.02
C VAL A 63 14.29 8.04 13.11
N LEU A 64 13.66 7.27 12.22
CA LEU A 64 14.36 6.47 11.21
C LEU A 64 14.33 7.12 9.84
N LEU A 65 13.26 7.81 9.49
CA LEU A 65 13.15 8.56 8.24
C LEU A 65 12.90 10.03 8.58
N GLU A 66 13.77 10.91 8.11
CA GLU A 66 13.59 12.35 8.17
C GLU A 66 13.52 12.89 6.74
N VAL A 67 12.43 13.58 6.39
CA VAL A 67 12.21 14.19 5.08
C VAL A 67 11.99 15.68 5.29
N ARG A 68 12.78 16.51 4.59
CA ARG A 68 12.69 17.98 4.65
C ARG A 68 12.58 18.55 3.25
N ASP A 69 11.51 19.30 3.03
CA ASP A 69 11.21 20.08 1.82
C ASP A 69 11.42 19.29 0.53
N LEU A 70 11.07 18.00 0.55
CA LEU A 70 11.22 17.10 -0.59
C LEU A 70 10.27 17.54 -1.69
N ALA A 71 10.82 17.81 -2.87
CA ALA A 71 10.06 18.18 -4.05
C ALA A 71 10.58 17.47 -5.29
N GLY A 72 9.68 17.29 -6.26
CA GLY A 72 9.97 16.83 -7.61
C GLY A 72 9.24 17.70 -8.63
N SER A 73 9.21 17.26 -9.88
CA SER A 73 8.51 17.99 -10.95
C SER A 73 6.99 18.06 -10.76
N ALA A 74 6.39 17.09 -10.07
CA ALA A 74 4.94 16.93 -9.94
C ALA A 74 4.40 17.00 -8.50
N THR A 75 5.26 17.10 -7.48
CA THR A 75 4.83 17.09 -6.07
C THR A 75 5.83 17.80 -5.15
N GLY A 76 5.35 18.15 -3.95
CA GLY A 76 6.11 18.83 -2.91
C GLY A 76 5.91 20.36 -2.88
N PRO A 77 6.59 21.07 -1.96
CA PRO A 77 7.49 20.52 -0.94
C PRO A 77 6.74 19.74 0.15
N VAL A 78 7.33 18.64 0.62
CA VAL A 78 6.80 17.84 1.74
C VAL A 78 7.87 17.59 2.81
N SER A 79 7.46 17.70 4.08
CA SER A 79 8.30 17.50 5.25
C SER A 79 7.59 16.62 6.27
N PHE A 80 8.22 15.54 6.70
CA PHE A 80 7.71 14.63 7.73
C PHE A 80 8.81 13.76 8.31
N GLU A 81 8.52 13.13 9.44
CA GLU A 81 9.40 12.17 10.11
C GLU A 81 8.64 10.86 10.34
N VAL A 82 9.36 9.74 10.35
CA VAL A 82 8.82 8.43 10.71
C VAL A 82 9.74 7.81 11.75
N ASN A 83 9.16 7.44 12.89
CA ASN A 83 9.89 6.79 13.98
C ASN A 83 9.99 5.28 13.80
N ALA A 84 10.97 4.66 14.46
CA ALA A 84 11.07 3.21 14.51
C ALA A 84 9.78 2.58 15.08
N GLY A 85 9.21 1.62 14.36
CA GLY A 85 7.97 0.93 14.74
C GLY A 85 6.68 1.65 14.34
N GLU A 86 6.78 2.87 13.80
CA GLU A 86 5.64 3.66 13.34
C GLU A 86 5.15 3.21 11.96
N VAL A 87 3.84 3.28 11.75
CA VAL A 87 3.20 3.06 10.45
C VAL A 87 2.51 4.36 10.06
N VAL A 88 3.03 5.04 9.04
CA VAL A 88 2.51 6.32 8.56
C VAL A 88 1.76 6.14 7.25
N SER A 89 0.59 6.78 7.14
CA SER A 89 -0.22 6.79 5.93
C SER A 89 -0.28 8.19 5.36
N MET A 90 0.06 8.33 4.07
CA MET A 90 -0.23 9.54 3.30
C MET A 90 -1.59 9.38 2.61
N SER A 91 -2.54 10.24 2.96
CA SER A 91 -3.92 10.18 2.48
C SER A 91 -4.26 11.41 1.64
N GLY A 92 -5.12 11.25 0.64
CA GLY A 92 -5.50 12.33 -0.27
C GLY A 92 -6.23 11.82 -1.50
N LEU A 93 -6.85 12.73 -2.26
CA LEU A 93 -7.53 12.38 -3.52
C LEU A 93 -6.52 11.90 -4.58
N VAL A 94 -7.03 11.35 -5.68
CA VAL A 94 -6.20 11.03 -6.85
C VAL A 94 -5.51 12.32 -7.33
N GLY A 95 -4.20 12.22 -7.61
CA GLY A 95 -3.38 13.39 -7.98
C GLY A 95 -2.85 14.22 -6.81
N SER A 96 -3.05 13.79 -5.56
CA SER A 96 -2.51 14.49 -4.36
C SER A 96 -1.00 14.40 -4.18
N GLY A 97 -0.27 13.65 -5.02
CA GLY A 97 1.19 13.52 -4.91
C GLY A 97 1.67 12.33 -4.09
N ARG A 98 0.79 11.46 -3.58
CA ARG A 98 1.16 10.33 -2.69
C ARG A 98 2.15 9.36 -3.35
N THR A 99 1.85 8.96 -4.59
CA THR A 99 2.67 8.04 -5.36
C THR A 99 3.97 8.72 -5.80
N GLU A 100 3.89 9.99 -6.16
CA GLU A 100 5.01 10.81 -6.56
C GLU A 100 6.01 10.98 -5.40
N VAL A 101 5.55 11.25 -4.17
CA VAL A 101 6.42 11.31 -2.98
C VAL A 101 7.12 9.96 -2.74
N ALA A 102 6.39 8.84 -2.83
CA ALA A 102 6.98 7.51 -2.68
C ALA A 102 8.07 7.24 -3.75
N ARG A 103 7.81 7.64 -5.00
CA ARG A 103 8.76 7.51 -6.11
C ARG A 103 9.99 8.38 -5.94
N LEU A 104 9.85 9.61 -5.42
CA LEU A 104 10.97 10.50 -5.08
C LEU A 104 11.85 9.93 -3.95
N LEU A 105 11.23 9.33 -2.93
CA LEU A 105 11.97 8.68 -1.84
C LEU A 105 12.75 7.46 -2.36
N PHE A 106 12.14 6.68 -3.26
CA PHE A 106 12.70 5.47 -3.82
C PHE A 106 13.66 5.70 -5.02
N GLY A 107 13.91 6.95 -5.40
CA GLY A 107 14.78 7.26 -6.55
C GLY A 107 14.21 6.82 -7.91
N ALA A 108 12.91 6.52 -7.98
CA ALA A 108 12.25 6.19 -9.25
C ALA A 108 12.00 7.44 -10.12
N ASP A 109 11.89 8.61 -9.47
CA ASP A 109 11.83 9.93 -10.11
C ASP A 109 12.88 10.87 -9.48
N PRO A 110 13.43 11.83 -10.24
CA PRO A 110 14.43 12.76 -9.73
C PRO A 110 13.82 13.79 -8.78
N ARG A 111 14.55 14.07 -7.70
CA ARG A 111 14.27 15.15 -6.75
C ARG A 111 14.74 16.48 -7.32
N THR A 112 13.93 17.53 -7.18
CA THR A 112 14.32 18.90 -7.55
C THR A 112 14.87 19.68 -6.36
N GLN A 113 14.42 19.34 -5.15
CA GLN A 113 14.84 19.96 -3.88
C GLN A 113 14.61 18.99 -2.71
N GLY A 114 15.22 19.33 -1.58
CA GLY A 114 14.95 18.74 -0.28
C GLY A 114 16.06 17.81 0.18
N SER A 115 15.89 17.25 1.37
CA SER A 115 16.82 16.29 1.94
C SER A 115 16.08 15.13 2.59
N VAL A 116 16.70 13.96 2.52
CA VAL A 116 16.18 12.73 3.13
C VAL A 116 17.31 12.11 3.94
N ARG A 117 17.02 11.71 5.18
CA ARG A 117 17.94 10.94 6.01
C ARG A 117 17.28 9.64 6.46
N ILE A 118 18.05 8.56 6.42
CA ILE A 118 17.63 7.23 6.87
C ILE A 118 18.60 6.78 7.96
N ASP A 119 18.07 6.57 9.15
CA ASP A 119 18.84 6.28 10.36
C ASP A 119 20.01 7.27 10.54
N GLY A 120 19.70 8.55 10.40
CA GLY A 120 20.67 9.66 10.51
C GLY A 120 21.63 9.83 9.33
N ARG A 121 21.65 8.93 8.34
CA ARG A 121 22.53 9.03 7.16
C ARG A 121 21.81 9.71 5.99
N THR A 122 22.49 10.62 5.30
CA THR A 122 21.93 11.24 4.09
C THR A 122 21.66 10.19 3.02
N SER A 123 20.46 10.20 2.46
CA SER A 123 20.03 9.32 1.37
C SER A 123 19.69 10.17 0.15
N ASN A 124 20.36 9.89 -0.97
CA ASN A 124 20.10 10.55 -2.25
C ASN A 124 20.21 9.54 -3.41
N PRO A 125 19.34 8.52 -3.44
CA PRO A 125 19.34 7.51 -4.48
C PRO A 125 19.02 8.13 -5.82
N VAL A 126 19.83 7.80 -6.83
CA VAL A 126 19.62 8.20 -8.23
C VAL A 126 18.75 7.20 -9.00
N ASP A 127 18.54 6.02 -8.44
CA ASP A 127 17.71 4.96 -8.98
C ASP A 127 17.16 4.03 -7.86
N PRO A 128 16.18 3.17 -8.17
CA PRO A 128 15.65 2.17 -7.23
C PRO A 128 16.67 1.24 -6.58
N THR A 129 17.76 0.90 -7.28
CA THR A 129 18.79 -0.02 -6.75
C THR A 129 19.57 0.66 -5.63
N ALA A 130 19.92 1.94 -5.82
CA ALA A 130 20.54 2.76 -4.79
C ALA A 130 19.61 2.94 -3.57
N ALA A 131 18.30 3.12 -3.79
CA ALA A 131 17.35 3.26 -2.68
C ALA A 131 17.24 1.97 -1.84
N ILE A 132 17.30 0.80 -2.47
CA ILE A 132 17.36 -0.49 -1.77
C ILE A 132 18.64 -0.61 -0.94
N ALA A 133 19.79 -0.16 -1.47
CA ALA A 133 21.05 -0.15 -0.73
C ALA A 133 21.02 0.80 0.49
N ASP A 134 20.24 1.89 0.39
CA ASP A 134 19.96 2.81 1.47
C ASP A 134 18.98 2.25 2.53
N GLY A 135 18.35 1.10 2.26
CA GLY A 135 17.43 0.41 3.15
C GLY A 135 15.94 0.72 2.90
N ILE A 136 15.58 1.31 1.75
CA ILE A 136 14.19 1.56 1.36
C ILE A 136 13.68 0.46 0.44
N GLY A 137 12.53 -0.13 0.76
CA GLY A 137 11.75 -0.95 -0.16
C GLY A 137 10.46 -0.24 -0.59
N MET A 138 10.12 -0.32 -1.87
CA MET A 138 8.84 0.18 -2.40
C MET A 138 8.04 -0.97 -3.00
N VAL A 139 6.77 -1.09 -2.58
CA VAL A 139 5.80 -1.98 -3.22
C VAL A 139 4.91 -1.12 -4.11
N THR A 140 4.97 -1.35 -5.42
CA THR A 140 4.27 -0.51 -6.40
C THR A 140 2.79 -0.83 -6.45
N GLU A 141 1.97 0.20 -6.72
CA GLU A 141 0.53 0.03 -6.98
C GLU A 141 0.30 -0.64 -8.34
N ASP A 142 1.07 -0.22 -9.37
CA ASP A 142 1.03 -0.84 -10.69
C ASP A 142 2.02 -2.00 -10.77
N ARG A 143 1.50 -3.22 -10.56
CA ARG A 143 2.26 -4.46 -10.65
C ARG A 143 2.72 -4.80 -12.07
N LYS A 144 1.99 -4.33 -13.10
CA LYS A 144 2.28 -4.68 -14.50
C LYS A 144 3.39 -3.81 -15.06
N ASN A 145 3.29 -2.50 -14.88
CA ASN A 145 4.22 -1.55 -15.50
C ASN A 145 5.40 -1.19 -14.58
N SER A 146 5.21 -1.23 -13.26
CA SER A 146 6.24 -0.82 -12.29
C SER A 146 6.67 -1.93 -11.33
N GLY A 147 6.01 -3.10 -11.37
CA GLY A 147 6.30 -4.24 -10.48
C GLY A 147 7.31 -5.25 -11.02
N THR A 148 7.75 -5.10 -12.28
CA THR A 148 8.68 -6.05 -12.92
C THR A 148 9.87 -5.28 -13.52
N VAL A 149 11.09 -5.66 -13.16
CA VAL A 149 12.30 -5.16 -13.83
C VAL A 149 12.43 -5.91 -15.16
N SER A 150 11.84 -5.36 -16.23
CA SER A 150 12.14 -5.84 -17.57
C SER A 150 13.52 -5.33 -17.97
N ARG A 151 14.54 -6.15 -17.77
CA ARG A 151 15.84 -5.94 -18.42
C ARG A 151 15.64 -6.27 -19.90
N ALA A 152 15.44 -5.25 -20.73
CA ALA A 152 15.58 -5.42 -22.17
C ALA A 152 17.03 -5.85 -22.43
N PHE A 153 17.21 -7.09 -22.89
CA PHE A 153 18.49 -7.55 -23.42
C PHE A 153 18.65 -7.00 -24.83
N GLY A 154 19.71 -6.20 -25.05
CA GLY A 154 20.32 -5.94 -26.35
C GLY A 154 19.58 -4.96 -27.25
#